data_AF-A0A534PZK5-F1
#
_entry.id   AF-A0A534PZK5-F1
#
_cell.length_a   1.000
_cell.length_b   1.000
_cell.length_c   1.000
_cell.angle_alpha   90.00
_cell.angle_beta   90.00
_cell.angle_gamma   90.00
#
_symmetry.space_group_name_H-M   'P 1'
#
loop_
_entity.id
_entity.type
_entity.pdbx_description
1 polymer ?
#
loop_
_entity_poly.entity_id
_entity_poly.type
_entity_poly.pdbx_seq_one_letter_code
_entity_poly.pdbx_strand_id
1 'polypeptide(L)'
;MKLTLVQPPSMMAVDSYSTITQPPLGIAYLAAYARRLGHEVHVVDGVGAAVKSIRPWLQRKKRLIQGLSFEQLIECIPRDSDVVGMSCMFTHAWPMVRELMLLLRKEFPAAKLIAGGEHVSAMYDTVLRQVPLD
;
A
#
# COMPACT_ATOMS: atom_id res chain seq x y z
N MET A 1 -4.99 19.94 -3.04
CA MET A 1 -5.36 18.53 -3.24
C MET A 1 -5.08 17.75 -1.98
N LYS A 2 -5.90 16.74 -1.72
CA LYS A 2 -5.80 15.79 -0.63
C LYS A 2 -5.19 14.48 -1.13
N LEU A 3 -3.94 14.24 -0.72
CA LEU A 3 -3.14 13.08 -1.11
C LEU A 3 -3.10 12.09 0.05
N THR A 4 -3.49 10.84 -0.22
CA THR A 4 -3.28 9.74 0.72
C THR A 4 -2.18 8.83 0.20
N LEU A 5 -1.08 8.71 0.95
CA LEU A 5 0.03 7.82 0.64
C LEU A 5 -0.02 6.57 1.53
N VAL A 6 0.04 5.40 0.92
CA VAL A 6 -0.24 4.12 1.57
C VAL A 6 0.98 3.21 1.50
N GLN A 7 1.47 2.81 2.68
CA GLN A 7 2.29 1.62 2.83
C GLN A 7 1.35 0.44 3.07
N PRO A 8 1.34 -0.59 2.20
CA PRO A 8 0.48 -1.75 2.41
C PRO A 8 0.93 -2.55 3.66
N PRO A 9 0.08 -3.44 4.19
CA PRO A 9 0.57 -4.46 5.12
C PRO A 9 1.64 -5.33 4.44
N SER A 10 2.46 -6.04 5.21
CA SER A 10 3.56 -6.85 4.68
C SER A 10 3.15 -8.30 4.48
N MET A 11 3.52 -8.90 3.34
CA MET A 11 3.43 -10.35 3.13
C MET A 11 4.73 -11.01 3.60
N MET A 12 4.63 -12.17 4.25
CA MET A 12 5.80 -13.00 4.58
C MET A 12 5.49 -14.50 4.49
N ALA A 13 6.54 -15.31 4.39
CA ALA A 13 6.43 -16.77 4.57
C ALA A 13 6.38 -17.11 6.07
N VAL A 14 5.76 -18.25 6.40
CA VAL A 14 5.62 -18.72 7.81
C VAL A 14 6.97 -18.97 8.50
N ASP A 15 8.00 -19.33 7.75
CA ASP A 15 9.34 -19.65 8.27
C ASP A 15 10.35 -18.50 8.02
N SER A 16 9.86 -17.27 7.83
CA SER A 16 10.73 -16.11 7.56
C SER A 16 11.47 -15.67 8.83
N TYR A 17 12.80 -15.57 8.75
CA TYR A 17 13.64 -15.05 9.84
C TYR A 17 13.49 -13.53 10.05
N SER A 18 12.99 -12.81 9.05
CA SER A 18 12.86 -11.35 9.07
C SER A 18 11.46 -10.90 8.68
N THR A 19 11.08 -9.74 9.20
CA THR A 19 9.84 -9.04 8.85
C THR A 19 10.18 -7.62 8.38
N ILE A 20 9.33 -7.06 7.51
CA ILE A 20 9.49 -5.69 7.03
C ILE A 20 8.70 -4.78 7.97
N THR A 21 9.34 -4.38 9.07
CA THR A 21 8.78 -3.47 10.10
C THR A 21 9.44 -2.09 10.10
N GLN A 22 10.23 -1.80 9.07
CA GLN A 22 10.94 -0.54 8.91
C GLN A 22 9.95 0.57 8.51
N PRO A 23 10.11 1.80 9.03
CA PRO A 23 9.30 2.93 8.59
C PRO A 23 9.42 3.16 7.07
N PRO A 24 8.33 3.50 6.37
CA PRO A 24 8.34 3.70 4.92
C PRO A 24 8.94 5.07 4.57
N LEU A 25 10.28 5.19 4.61
CA LEU A 25 10.99 6.47 4.42
C LEU A 25 10.70 7.13 3.07
N GLY A 26 10.51 6.36 2.00
CA GLY A 26 10.13 6.90 0.69
C GLY A 26 8.79 7.64 0.73
N ILE A 27 7.79 7.06 1.43
CA ILE A 27 6.50 7.72 1.66
C ILE A 27 6.66 8.95 2.54
N ALA A 28 7.46 8.86 3.61
CA ALA A 28 7.72 10.00 4.49
C ALA A 28 8.33 11.18 3.74
N TYR A 29 9.26 10.92 2.81
CA TYR A 29 9.88 11.94 1.97
C TYR A 29 8.86 12.58 1.00
N LEU A 30 8.08 11.76 0.29
CA LEU A 30 7.01 12.24 -0.59
C LEU A 30 5.97 13.06 0.18
N ALA A 31 5.58 12.60 1.36
CA ALA A 31 4.63 13.30 2.21
C ALA A 31 5.15 14.67 2.66
N ALA A 32 6.40 14.74 3.11
CA ALA A 32 7.03 16.00 3.50
C ALA A 32 7.11 16.97 2.31
N TYR A 33 7.49 16.48 1.13
CA TYR A 33 7.58 17.29 -0.07
C TYR A 33 6.21 17.81 -0.53
N ALA A 34 5.19 16.95 -0.57
CA ALA A 34 3.84 17.33 -0.96
C ALA A 34 3.21 18.34 0.02
N ARG A 35 3.42 18.17 1.33
CA ARG A 35 3.02 19.16 2.35
C ARG A 35 3.68 20.51 2.10
N ARG A 36 4.97 20.53 1.78
CA ARG A 36 5.71 21.77 1.47
C ARG A 36 5.16 22.51 0.24
N LEU A 37 4.54 21.80 -0.71
CA LEU A 37 3.86 22.38 -1.86
C LEU A 37 2.41 22.82 -1.57
N GLY A 38 1.93 22.70 -0.33
CA GLY A 38 0.59 23.14 0.08
C GLY A 38 -0.50 22.08 -0.12
N HIS A 39 -0.15 20.82 -0.35
CA HIS A 39 -1.12 19.72 -0.39
C HIS A 39 -1.47 19.24 1.04
N GLU A 40 -2.73 18.84 1.24
CA GLU A 40 -3.12 18.08 2.42
C GLU A 40 -2.65 16.64 2.23
N VAL A 41 -1.90 16.09 3.20
CA VAL A 41 -1.32 14.75 3.06
C VAL A 41 -1.66 13.87 4.24
N HIS A 42 -2.37 12.79 3.95
CA HIS A 42 -2.63 11.68 4.85
C HIS A 42 -1.66 10.53 4.54
N VAL A 43 -1.16 9.86 5.58
CA VAL A 43 -0.28 8.69 5.43
C VAL A 43 -0.91 7.52 6.17
N VAL A 44 -1.12 6.42 5.46
CA VAL A 44 -1.59 5.16 6.05
C VAL A 44 -0.44 4.17 6.04
N ASP A 45 0.13 3.91 7.22
CA ASP A 45 1.16 2.89 7.39
C ASP A 45 0.53 1.57 7.84
N GLY A 46 0.25 0.69 6.86
CA GLY A 46 -0.37 -0.60 7.09
C GLY A 46 0.41 -1.50 8.03
N VAL A 47 1.74 -1.45 8.03
CA VAL A 47 2.55 -2.23 8.97
C VAL A 47 2.65 -1.50 10.32
N GLY A 48 3.04 -0.23 10.30
CA GLY A 48 3.28 0.56 11.51
C GLY A 48 2.05 0.66 12.42
N ALA A 49 0.85 0.83 11.84
CA ALA A 49 -0.39 0.96 12.59
C ALA A 49 -0.83 -0.32 13.33
N ALA A 50 -0.33 -1.49 12.92
CA ALA A 50 -0.66 -2.77 13.54
C ALA A 50 0.51 -3.76 13.51
N VAL A 51 1.71 -3.30 13.91
CA VAL A 51 2.96 -4.06 13.76
C VAL A 51 2.96 -5.44 14.43
N LYS A 52 2.18 -5.62 15.51
CA LYS A 52 2.04 -6.90 16.23
C LYS A 52 0.96 -7.82 15.66
N SER A 53 0.17 -7.34 14.71
CA SER A 53 -0.88 -8.13 14.06
C SER A 53 -0.25 -8.98 12.96
N ILE A 54 -0.25 -10.30 13.15
CA ILE A 54 0.22 -11.27 12.16
C ILE A 54 -0.87 -12.33 12.00
N ARG A 55 -1.33 -12.54 10.78
CA ARG A 55 -2.42 -13.48 10.47
C ARG A 55 -2.12 -14.29 9.21
N PRO A 56 -2.67 -15.52 9.08
CA PRO A 56 -2.61 -16.26 7.83
C PRO A 56 -3.24 -15.48 6.67
N TRP A 57 -2.63 -15.54 5.50
CA TRP A 57 -3.27 -15.08 4.27
C TRP A 57 -4.14 -16.19 3.70
N LEU A 58 -5.47 -16.07 3.84
CA LEU A 58 -6.40 -17.14 3.48
C LEU A 58 -6.32 -17.54 2.00
N GLN A 59 -5.94 -16.59 1.13
CA GLN A 59 -5.81 -16.77 -0.31
C GLN A 59 -4.56 -17.57 -0.69
N ARG A 60 -3.55 -17.69 0.20
CA ARG A 60 -2.31 -18.44 -0.08
C ARG A 60 -1.80 -19.21 1.14
N LYS A 61 -1.74 -20.54 1.01
CA LYS A 61 -1.15 -21.43 2.00
C LYS A 61 0.30 -21.01 2.33
N LYS A 62 0.69 -21.17 3.60
CA LYS A 62 2.03 -20.84 4.11
C LYS A 62 2.46 -19.39 3.83
N ARG A 63 1.51 -18.45 3.86
CA ARG A 63 1.77 -17.01 3.83
C ARG A 63 1.07 -16.34 4.99
N LEU A 64 1.72 -15.33 5.54
CA LEU A 64 1.20 -14.47 6.59
C LEU A 64 1.11 -13.04 6.06
N ILE A 65 0.15 -12.29 6.59
CA ILE A 65 0.08 -10.83 6.47
C ILE A 65 0.36 -10.23 7.84
N GLN A 66 1.30 -9.29 7.88
CA GLN A 66 1.59 -8.47 9.06
C GLN A 66 1.07 -7.04 8.84
N GLY A 67 0.41 -6.47 9.85
CA GLY A 67 -0.16 -5.14 9.80
C GLY A 67 -1.69 -5.14 9.71
N LEU A 68 -2.26 -4.01 9.29
CA LEU A 68 -3.71 -3.82 9.14
C LEU A 68 -4.34 -4.84 8.19
N SER A 69 -5.62 -5.14 8.40
CA SER A 69 -6.47 -5.77 7.38
C SER A 69 -6.68 -4.84 6.19
N PHE A 70 -7.13 -5.40 5.06
CA PHE A 70 -7.45 -4.56 3.90
C PHE A 70 -8.58 -3.60 4.24
N GLU A 71 -9.58 -4.07 4.97
CA GLU A 71 -10.74 -3.29 5.45
C GLU A 71 -10.28 -2.17 6.39
N GLN A 72 -9.49 -2.50 7.42
CA GLN A 72 -8.96 -1.51 8.35
C GLN A 72 -8.10 -0.46 7.66
N LEU A 73 -7.29 -0.87 6.67
CA LEU A 73 -6.47 0.07 5.89
C LEU A 73 -7.35 1.00 5.06
N ILE A 74 -8.37 0.47 4.39
CA ILE A 74 -9.32 1.24 3.58
C ILE A 74 -10.09 2.25 4.44
N GLU A 75 -10.51 1.85 5.65
CA GLU A 75 -11.19 2.73 6.62
C GLU A 75 -10.31 3.90 7.07
N CYS A 76 -8.99 3.73 7.05
CA CYS A 76 -8.05 4.81 7.38
C CYS A 76 -7.91 5.85 6.27
N ILE A 77 -8.33 5.55 5.03
CA ILE A 77 -8.17 6.48 3.89
C ILE A 77 -9.38 7.45 3.87
N PRO A 78 -9.15 8.77 3.94
CA PRO A 78 -10.22 9.75 3.82
C PRO A 78 -11.00 9.60 2.50
N ARG A 79 -12.34 9.56 2.59
CA ARG A 79 -13.24 9.33 1.45
C ARG A 79 -13.19 10.43 0.39
N ASP A 80 -12.74 11.61 0.76
CA ASP A 80 -12.54 12.80 -0.07
C ASP A 80 -11.08 12.93 -0.57
N SER A 81 -10.28 11.86 -0.54
CA SER A 81 -8.94 11.88 -1.13
C SER A 81 -9.00 12.11 -2.65
N ASP A 82 -8.27 13.11 -3.15
CA ASP A 82 -8.14 13.35 -4.59
C ASP A 82 -7.21 12.31 -5.25
N VAL A 83 -6.20 11.85 -4.50
CA VAL A 83 -5.19 10.90 -4.96
C VAL A 83 -4.90 9.87 -3.88
N VAL A 84 -4.86 8.59 -4.26
CA VAL A 84 -4.39 7.48 -3.42
C VAL A 84 -3.13 6.89 -4.07
N GLY A 85 -1.99 7.05 -3.40
CA GLY A 85 -0.70 6.52 -3.85
C GLY A 85 -0.29 5.27 -3.08
N MET A 86 -0.12 4.14 -3.77
CA MET A 86 0.31 2.88 -3.17
C MET A 86 1.80 2.62 -3.37
N SER A 87 2.50 2.26 -2.30
CA SER A 87 3.88 1.75 -2.36
C SER A 87 3.90 0.23 -2.63
N CYS A 88 4.72 -0.22 -3.57
CA CYS A 88 5.08 -1.63 -3.75
C CYS A 88 6.58 -1.75 -4.05
N MET A 89 7.36 -2.02 -3.01
CA MET A 89 8.81 -2.17 -3.14
C MET A 89 9.16 -3.52 -3.78
N PHE A 90 8.73 -4.64 -3.22
CA PHE A 90 9.27 -5.95 -3.59
C PHE A 90 8.28 -6.83 -4.37
N THR A 91 8.77 -7.52 -5.41
CA THR A 91 7.98 -8.40 -6.28
C THR A 91 7.18 -9.46 -5.56
N HIS A 92 7.67 -10.02 -4.45
CA HIS A 92 6.94 -11.03 -3.69
C HIS A 92 5.64 -10.50 -3.06
N ALA A 93 5.57 -9.19 -2.79
CA ALA A 93 4.38 -8.55 -2.21
C ALA A 93 3.30 -8.27 -3.26
N TRP A 94 3.67 -8.22 -4.55
CA TRP A 94 2.79 -7.83 -5.65
C TRP A 94 1.43 -8.53 -5.63
N PRO A 95 1.33 -9.86 -5.43
CA PRO A 95 0.01 -10.51 -5.48
C PRO A 95 -0.97 -9.98 -4.43
N MET A 96 -0.51 -9.62 -3.23
CA MET A 96 -1.35 -9.03 -2.18
C MET A 96 -1.59 -7.54 -2.44
N VAL A 97 -0.56 -6.79 -2.83
CA VAL A 97 -0.70 -5.35 -3.11
C VAL A 97 -1.66 -5.12 -4.28
N ARG A 98 -1.57 -5.93 -5.33
CA ARG A 98 -2.51 -5.93 -6.46
C ARG A 98 -3.96 -6.12 -6.00
N GLU A 99 -4.23 -7.11 -5.15
CA GLU A 99 -5.57 -7.34 -4.61
C GLU A 99 -6.09 -6.13 -3.83
N LEU A 100 -5.24 -5.53 -2.99
CA LEU A 100 -5.58 -4.31 -2.27
C LEU A 100 -5.86 -3.13 -3.22
N MET A 101 -5.05 -2.94 -4.26
CA MET A 101 -5.25 -1.86 -5.22
C MET A 101 -6.54 -2.02 -6.03
N LEU A 102 -6.92 -3.25 -6.38
CA LEU A 102 -8.21 -3.52 -7.02
C LEU A 102 -9.40 -3.20 -6.11
N LEU A 103 -9.28 -3.42 -4.80
CA LEU A 103 -10.28 -2.99 -3.82
C LEU A 103 -10.31 -1.46 -3.70
N LEU A 104 -9.14 -0.81 -3.61
CA LEU A 104 -9.05 0.65 -3.55
C LEU A 104 -9.67 1.32 -4.78
N ARG A 105 -9.46 0.76 -5.98
CA ARG A 105 -10.10 1.28 -7.19
C ARG A 105 -11.63 1.29 -7.07
N LYS A 106 -12.22 0.25 -6.47
CA LYS A 106 -13.67 0.13 -6.27
C LYS A 106 -14.17 1.08 -5.18
N GLU A 107 -13.43 1.21 -4.09
CA GLU A 107 -13.79 2.04 -2.92
C GLU A 107 -13.59 3.54 -3.14
N PHE A 108 -12.66 3.92 -4.02
CA PHE A 108 -12.32 5.30 -4.33
C PHE A 108 -12.38 5.54 -5.85
N PRO A 109 -13.53 5.38 -6.52
CA PRO A 109 -13.63 5.45 -7.98
C PRO A 109 -13.37 6.85 -8.55
N ALA A 110 -13.49 7.90 -7.73
CA ALA A 110 -13.22 9.28 -8.12
C ALA A 110 -11.75 9.71 -7.91
N ALA A 111 -11.05 9.09 -6.95
CA ALA A 111 -9.66 9.43 -6.66
C ALA A 111 -8.74 8.92 -7.77
N LYS A 112 -7.66 9.64 -8.05
CA LYS A 112 -6.57 9.12 -8.88
C LYS A 112 -5.82 8.03 -8.13
N LEU A 113 -5.76 6.84 -8.69
CA LEU A 113 -5.02 5.72 -8.11
C LEU A 113 -3.65 5.64 -8.79
N ILE A 114 -2.59 5.92 -8.04
CA ILE A 114 -1.21 5.85 -8.53
C ILE A 114 -0.40 4.85 -7.72
N ALA A 115 0.73 4.39 -8.26
CA ALA A 115 1.63 3.50 -7.55
C ALA A 115 3.10 3.83 -7.80
N GLY A 116 3.94 3.46 -6.85
CA GLY A 116 5.39 3.58 -6.97
C GLY A 116 6.12 2.53 -6.14
N GLY A 117 7.45 2.53 -6.23
CA GLY A 117 8.31 1.54 -5.58
C GLY A 117 9.03 0.66 -6.60
N GLU A 118 10.04 -0.08 -6.14
CA GLU A 118 10.95 -0.83 -6.99
C GLU A 118 10.23 -1.81 -7.92
N HIS A 119 9.26 -2.59 -7.42
CA HIS A 119 8.45 -3.49 -8.24
C HIS A 119 7.62 -2.74 -9.29
N VAL A 120 6.98 -1.63 -8.92
CA VAL A 120 6.17 -0.82 -9.85
C VAL A 120 7.03 -0.29 -10.98
N SER A 121 8.23 0.21 -10.66
CA SER A 121 9.16 0.73 -11.65
C SER A 121 9.75 -0.37 -12.54
N ALA A 122 10.16 -1.50 -11.95
CA ALA A 122 10.80 -2.59 -12.68
C ALA A 122 9.83 -3.39 -13.56
N MET A 123 8.57 -3.51 -13.14
CA MET A 123 7.55 -4.34 -13.78
C MET A 123 6.34 -3.53 -14.27
N TYR A 124 6.57 -2.28 -14.67
CA TYR A 124 5.50 -1.32 -15.01
C TYR A 124 4.48 -1.87 -16.03
N ASP A 125 4.93 -2.57 -17.08
CA ASP A 125 4.03 -3.17 -18.08
C ASP A 125 3.08 -4.20 -17.46
N THR A 126 3.59 -5.06 -16.57
CA THR A 126 2.76 -6.05 -15.85
C THR A 126 1.80 -5.36 -14.88
N VAL A 127 2.26 -4.33 -14.18
CA VAL A 127 1.45 -3.58 -13.21
C VAL A 127 0.28 -2.89 -13.91
N LEU A 128 0.54 -2.14 -14.99
CA LEU A 128 -0.48 -1.41 -15.75
C LEU A 128 -1.50 -2.34 -16.43
N ARG A 129 -1.10 -3.56 -16.81
CA ARG A 129 -2.04 -4.57 -17.35
C ARG A 129 -2.94 -5.20 -16.30
N GLN A 130 -2.49 -5.27 -15.04
CA GLN A 130 -3.18 -6.02 -13.98
C GLN A 130 -3.98 -5.14 -13.03
N VAL A 131 -3.68 -3.84 -12.97
CA VAL A 131 -4.37 -2.86 -12.11
C VAL A 131 -4.71 -1.61 -12.93
N PRO A 132 -5.94 -1.10 -12.83
CA PRO A 132 -6.36 0.13 -13.50
C PRO A 132 -5.83 1.36 -12.75
N LEU A 133 -4.53 1.62 -12.89
CA LEU A 133 -3.87 2.83 -12.42
C LEU A 133 -4.18 4.02 -13.35
N ASP A 134 -4.15 5.22 -12.79
CA ASP A 134 -4.30 6.51 -13.48
C ASP A 134 -2.97 7.13 -13.89
#